data_AF-A0A536BKY4-F1
#
_entry.id   AF-A0A536BKY4-F1
#
_cell.length_a   1.000
_cell.length_b   1.000
_cell.length_c   1.000
_cell.angle_alpha   90.00
_cell.angle_beta   90.00
_cell.angle_gamma   90.00
#
_symmetry.space_group_name_H-M   'P 1'
#
loop_
_entity.id
_entity.type
_entity.pdbx_description
1 polymer ?
#
loop_
_entity_poly.entity_id
_entity_poly.type
_entity_poly.pdbx_seq_one_letter_code
_entity_poly.pdbx_strand_id
1 'polypeptide(L)'
;VIIPPLALNGPILTIRKFSKDPYKITDLIKFGTITDPMAQFVRACVRSRLNMLVSGGTGSGKTTTLNVLSSFIPEEERVVTVEDAAELQLNQEHVVTLESRPATVEGRGRIAIRDLVVNALRMRPDRIVVGECRGGEALDMLQAMNTGHDGSLTTIHANSPRDSLNRLETLVLMAGAELPSRAIREQISSAINVIVQQSRLRDGSRKIIAVSEVLGLHGDQVKVQDIFVFKQTGVSEDGKVQGYFTATGIIPKYFDHLQSSGEGVAKEIFTPAPDPAGQGGH
;
A
#
# COMPACT_ATOMS: atom_id res chain seq x y z
N VAL A 1 -0.10 27.67 2.32
CA VAL A 1 0.18 28.92 3.08
C VAL A 1 -0.97 29.14 4.04
N ILE A 2 -0.69 29.47 5.29
CA ILE A 2 -1.70 29.92 6.27
C ILE A 2 -1.34 31.34 6.68
N ILE A 3 -2.30 32.25 6.68
CA ILE A 3 -2.11 33.67 7.01
C ILE A 3 -2.96 34.07 8.24
N PRO A 4 -2.67 35.19 8.93
CA PRO A 4 -3.54 35.74 9.95
C PRO A 4 -4.99 35.91 9.45
N PRO A 5 -6.02 35.69 10.28
CA PRO A 5 -5.97 35.41 11.72
C PRO A 5 -5.74 33.93 12.08
N LEU A 6 -5.72 33.01 11.11
CA LEU A 6 -5.50 31.57 11.37
C LEU A 6 -4.07 31.27 11.83
N ALA A 7 -3.09 32.01 11.29
CA ALA A 7 -1.71 31.96 11.75
C ALA A 7 -1.44 33.15 12.70
N LEU A 8 -1.72 32.96 13.99
CA LEU A 8 -1.62 34.00 15.03
C LEU A 8 -0.23 34.65 15.11
N ASN A 9 0.82 33.90 14.78
CA ASN A 9 2.22 34.33 14.85
C ASN A 9 2.78 34.84 13.50
N GLY A 10 1.91 35.18 12.54
CA GLY A 10 2.29 35.62 11.20
C GLY A 10 2.19 34.51 10.14
N PRO A 11 2.36 34.83 8.84
CA PRO A 11 2.19 33.87 7.76
C PRO A 11 3.12 32.65 7.85
N ILE A 12 2.56 31.45 7.65
CA ILE A 12 3.29 30.17 7.63
C ILE A 12 3.22 29.57 6.23
N LEU A 13 4.38 29.25 5.66
CA LEU A 13 4.53 28.54 4.40
C LEU A 13 5.22 27.19 4.62
N THR A 14 4.57 26.11 4.20
CA THR A 14 5.16 24.77 4.15
C THR A 14 5.36 24.39 2.69
N ILE A 15 6.59 24.07 2.30
CA ILE A 15 6.94 23.61 0.96
C ILE A 15 7.27 22.13 1.04
N ARG A 16 6.56 21.30 0.25
CA ARG A 16 6.95 19.91 0.00
C ARG A 16 7.77 19.87 -1.30
N LYS A 17 8.95 19.26 -1.23
CA LYS A 17 9.76 18.93 -2.40
C LYS A 17 9.73 17.43 -2.59
N PHE A 18 9.49 17.00 -3.82
CA PHE A 18 9.57 15.60 -4.21
C PHE A 18 10.92 15.33 -4.87
N SER A 19 11.46 14.13 -4.66
CA SER A 19 12.70 13.72 -5.33
C SER A 19 12.45 13.68 -6.84
N LYS A 20 13.42 14.17 -7.62
CA LYS A 20 13.38 14.07 -9.08
C LYS A 20 13.57 12.63 -9.54
N ASP A 21 14.41 11.88 -8.82
CA ASP A 21 14.65 10.47 -9.07
C ASP A 21 13.87 9.63 -8.04
N PRO A 22 12.91 8.81 -8.48
CA PRO A 22 12.17 7.95 -7.57
C PRO A 22 13.07 6.79 -7.10
N TYR A 23 12.90 6.39 -5.84
CA TYR A 23 13.59 5.20 -5.32
C TYR A 23 13.18 3.96 -6.09
N LYS A 24 14.12 3.02 -6.23
CA LYS A 24 13.91 1.70 -6.82
C LYS A 24 13.88 0.63 -5.72
N ILE A 25 13.44 -0.57 -6.09
CA ILE A 25 13.46 -1.71 -5.15
C ILE A 25 14.85 -2.00 -4.60
N THR A 26 15.90 -1.83 -5.42
CA THR A 26 17.29 -1.98 -5.02
C THR A 26 17.69 -1.01 -3.91
N ASP A 27 17.10 0.19 -3.89
CA ASP A 27 17.36 1.17 -2.84
C ASP A 27 16.68 0.75 -1.53
N LEU A 28 15.43 0.27 -1.61
CA LEU A 28 14.73 -0.26 -0.43
C LEU A 28 15.46 -1.46 0.19
N ILE A 29 16.06 -2.32 -0.63
CA ILE A 29 16.90 -3.43 -0.17
C ILE A 29 18.16 -2.90 0.51
N LYS A 30 18.87 -1.94 -0.12
CA LYS A 30 20.06 -1.30 0.46
C LYS A 30 19.77 -0.60 1.79
N PHE A 31 18.60 0.01 1.94
CA PHE A 31 18.17 0.65 3.18
C PHE A 31 17.76 -0.35 4.27
N GLY A 32 17.65 -1.64 3.95
CA GLY A 32 17.13 -2.66 4.86
C GLY A 32 15.65 -2.45 5.19
N THR A 33 14.89 -1.84 4.27
CA THR A 33 13.43 -1.67 4.37
C THR A 33 12.69 -2.96 4.02
N ILE A 34 13.24 -3.74 3.09
CA ILE A 34 12.74 -5.03 2.60
C ILE A 34 13.93 -5.93 2.26
N THR A 35 13.77 -7.26 2.33
CA THR A 35 14.79 -8.21 1.86
C THR A 35 14.58 -8.58 0.39
N ASP A 36 15.58 -9.17 -0.23
CA ASP A 36 15.47 -9.65 -1.62
C ASP A 36 14.36 -10.72 -1.81
N PRO A 37 14.22 -11.75 -0.95
CA PRO A 37 13.12 -12.71 -1.07
C PRO A 37 11.73 -12.07 -0.96
N MET A 38 11.56 -11.11 -0.04
CA MET A 38 10.31 -10.34 0.08
C MET A 38 10.06 -9.49 -1.17
N ALA A 39 11.10 -8.87 -1.73
CA ALA A 39 11.03 -8.07 -2.95
C ALA A 39 10.61 -8.90 -4.17
N GLN A 40 11.16 -10.11 -4.30
CA GLN A 40 10.76 -11.07 -5.34
C GLN A 40 9.27 -11.42 -5.22
N PHE A 41 8.79 -11.72 -4.01
CA PHE A 41 7.38 -12.02 -3.78
C PHE A 41 6.46 -10.85 -4.13
N VAL A 42 6.70 -9.64 -3.61
CA VAL A 42 5.82 -8.49 -3.92
C VAL A 42 5.86 -8.11 -5.39
N ARG A 43 7.00 -8.28 -6.07
CA ARG A 43 7.09 -8.11 -7.53
C ARG A 43 6.19 -9.12 -8.26
N ALA A 44 6.25 -10.39 -7.88
CA ALA A 44 5.40 -11.43 -8.45
C ALA A 44 3.91 -11.15 -8.22
N CYS A 45 3.53 -10.66 -7.04
CA CYS A 45 2.16 -10.25 -6.74
C CYS A 45 1.67 -9.13 -7.68
N VAL A 46 2.47 -8.06 -7.84
CA VAL A 46 2.10 -6.97 -8.77
C VAL A 46 1.96 -7.48 -10.20
N ARG A 47 2.93 -8.25 -10.67
CA ARG A 47 2.95 -8.75 -12.06
C ARG A 47 1.84 -9.76 -12.33
N SER A 48 1.40 -10.50 -11.32
CA SER A 48 0.26 -11.43 -11.38
C SER A 48 -1.10 -10.76 -11.12
N ARG A 49 -1.17 -9.42 -11.20
CA ARG A 49 -2.39 -8.63 -11.00
C ARG A 49 -3.10 -8.89 -9.66
N LEU A 50 -2.35 -9.14 -8.59
CA LEU A 50 -2.93 -9.14 -7.24
C LEU A 50 -3.11 -7.69 -6.77
N ASN A 51 -4.30 -7.36 -6.30
CA ASN A 51 -4.62 -6.07 -5.69
C ASN A 51 -3.86 -5.93 -4.36
N MET A 52 -3.15 -4.82 -4.20
CA MET A 52 -2.30 -4.59 -3.01
C MET A 52 -2.63 -3.31 -2.26
N LEU A 53 -2.63 -3.42 -0.93
CA LEU A 53 -2.83 -2.33 0.00
C LEU A 53 -1.52 -2.03 0.74
N VAL A 54 -0.94 -0.85 0.54
CA VAL A 54 0.22 -0.39 1.31
C VAL A 54 -0.27 0.37 2.54
N SER A 55 -0.04 -0.18 3.73
CA SER A 55 -0.54 0.36 4.99
C SER A 55 0.59 0.81 5.91
N GLY A 56 0.31 1.77 6.80
CA GLY A 56 1.31 2.32 7.71
C GLY A 56 0.98 3.70 8.26
N GLY A 57 1.69 4.08 9.33
CA GLY A 57 1.56 5.38 9.97
C GLY A 57 2.02 6.57 9.10
N THR A 58 1.77 7.79 9.56
CA THR A 58 2.32 9.01 8.94
C THR A 58 3.85 8.97 8.88
N GLY A 59 4.42 9.27 7.72
CA GLY A 59 5.87 9.30 7.51
C GLY A 59 6.56 7.93 7.44
N SER A 60 5.80 6.83 7.41
CA SER A 60 6.35 5.47 7.30
C SER A 60 6.97 5.16 5.93
N GLY A 61 6.65 5.93 4.89
CA GLY A 61 7.16 5.74 3.54
C GLY A 61 6.18 5.07 2.57
N LYS A 62 4.89 4.97 2.90
CA LYS A 62 3.86 4.31 2.08
C LYS A 62 3.89 4.71 0.61
N THR A 63 3.86 6.01 0.30
CA THR A 63 3.87 6.50 -1.09
C THR A 63 5.14 6.11 -1.83
N THR A 64 6.29 6.09 -1.13
CA THR A 64 7.55 5.60 -1.70
C THR A 64 7.47 4.12 -2.05
N THR A 65 6.96 3.30 -1.13
CA THR A 65 6.78 1.86 -1.39
C THR A 65 5.74 1.62 -2.47
N LEU A 66 4.63 2.36 -2.48
CA LEU A 66 3.62 2.32 -3.54
C LEU A 66 4.26 2.63 -4.90
N ASN A 67 5.07 3.69 -5.00
CA ASN A 67 5.74 4.06 -6.25
C ASN A 67 6.69 2.95 -6.74
N VAL A 68 7.45 2.34 -5.83
CA VAL A 68 8.31 1.18 -6.17
C VAL A 68 7.47 -0.01 -6.65
N LEU A 69 6.37 -0.34 -5.98
CA LEU A 69 5.51 -1.44 -6.40
C LEU A 69 4.84 -1.17 -7.75
N SER A 70 4.34 0.05 -7.98
CA SER A 70 3.77 0.48 -9.26
C SER A 70 4.77 0.40 -10.40
N SER A 71 6.08 0.52 -10.13
CA SER A 71 7.13 0.33 -11.16
C SER A 71 7.24 -1.12 -11.67
N PHE A 72 6.64 -2.10 -10.99
CA PHE A 72 6.60 -3.49 -11.45
C PHE A 72 5.44 -3.80 -12.38
N ILE A 73 4.50 -2.86 -12.55
CA ILE A 73 3.40 -2.98 -13.51
C ILE A 73 4.01 -3.09 -14.93
N PRO A 74 3.62 -4.08 -15.75
CA PRO A 74 4.11 -4.23 -17.12
C PRO A 74 3.89 -2.98 -17.98
N GLU A 75 4.76 -2.74 -18.97
CA GLU A 75 4.76 -1.50 -19.77
C GLU A 75 3.54 -1.39 -20.70
N GLU A 76 3.00 -2.53 -21.13
CA GLU A 76 1.83 -2.65 -21.99
C GLU A 76 0.51 -2.32 -21.30
N GLU A 77 0.49 -2.25 -19.97
CA GLU A 77 -0.71 -1.98 -19.19
C GLU A 77 -0.96 -0.48 -19.06
N ARG A 78 -2.22 -0.08 -19.28
CA ARG A 78 -2.65 1.30 -19.09
C ARG A 78 -2.94 1.58 -17.63
N VAL A 79 -2.22 2.52 -17.04
CA VAL A 79 -2.35 2.87 -15.62
C VAL A 79 -2.93 4.26 -15.46
N VAL A 80 -3.95 4.41 -14.62
CA VAL A 80 -4.43 5.72 -14.16
C VAL A 80 -4.03 5.92 -12.70
N THR A 81 -3.28 6.97 -12.41
CA THR A 81 -2.99 7.37 -11.02
C THR A 81 -3.96 8.46 -10.57
N VAL A 82 -4.37 8.41 -9.31
CA VAL A 82 -5.27 9.39 -8.70
C VAL A 82 -4.72 9.83 -7.35
N GLU A 83 -4.38 11.11 -7.19
CA GLU A 83 -3.68 11.62 -6.02
C GLU A 83 -4.19 12.99 -5.55
N ASP A 84 -3.99 13.30 -4.26
CA ASP A 84 -4.31 14.64 -3.72
C ASP A 84 -3.36 15.69 -4.32
N ALA A 85 -2.07 15.34 -4.37
CA ALA A 85 -0.99 16.01 -5.07
C ALA A 85 -0.20 14.93 -5.80
N ALA A 86 0.19 15.15 -7.06
CA ALA A 86 0.90 14.13 -7.83
C ALA A 86 2.30 13.84 -7.24
N GLU A 87 2.45 12.71 -6.53
CA GLU A 87 3.70 12.23 -5.94
C GLU A 87 4.24 10.99 -6.66
N LEU A 88 3.37 10.20 -7.29
CA LEU A 88 3.75 8.98 -8.00
C LEU A 88 4.44 9.29 -9.33
N GLN A 89 5.50 8.54 -9.61
CA GLN A 89 6.33 8.68 -10.81
C GLN A 89 6.48 7.31 -11.46
N LEU A 90 5.50 6.98 -12.30
CA LEU A 90 5.46 5.74 -13.08
C LEU A 90 6.18 5.95 -14.41
N ASN A 91 6.97 4.96 -14.83
CA ASN A 91 7.78 5.02 -16.05
C ASN A 91 7.13 4.28 -17.24
N GLN A 92 5.98 3.64 -17.04
CA GLN A 92 5.26 2.95 -18.10
C GLN A 92 4.79 3.93 -19.19
N GLU A 93 4.64 3.44 -20.43
CA GLU A 93 4.29 4.27 -21.58
C GLU A 93 2.88 4.85 -21.46
N HIS A 94 1.93 4.06 -20.94
CA HIS A 94 0.50 4.41 -20.93
C HIS A 94 0.00 4.85 -19.55
N VAL A 95 0.63 5.89 -18.98
CA VAL A 95 0.24 6.46 -17.69
C VAL A 95 -0.60 7.73 -17.85
N VAL A 96 -1.75 7.77 -17.16
CA VAL A 96 -2.56 8.98 -17.00
C VAL A 96 -2.55 9.40 -15.54
N THR A 97 -2.02 10.59 -15.26
CA THR A 97 -1.96 11.15 -13.90
C THR A 97 -3.12 12.10 -13.65
N LEU A 98 -3.94 11.81 -12.65
CA LEU A 98 -5.05 12.66 -12.20
C LEU A 98 -4.77 13.22 -10.81
N GLU A 99 -4.93 14.53 -10.66
CA GLU A 99 -4.74 15.23 -9.40
C GLU A 99 -6.05 15.87 -8.93
N SER A 100 -6.35 15.71 -7.64
CA SER A 100 -7.50 16.36 -7.02
C SER A 100 -7.35 17.89 -7.07
N ARG A 101 -8.46 18.60 -6.96
CA ARG A 101 -8.43 20.06 -6.85
C ARG A 101 -9.20 20.50 -5.61
N PRO A 102 -8.58 21.20 -4.65
CA PRO A 102 -9.31 21.80 -3.55
C PRO A 102 -10.30 22.85 -4.07
N ALA A 103 -11.31 23.16 -3.26
CA ALA A 103 -12.21 24.26 -3.57
C ALA A 103 -11.45 25.60 -3.57
N THR A 104 -11.92 26.56 -4.38
CA THR A 104 -11.49 27.95 -4.25
C THR A 104 -11.95 28.54 -2.90
N VAL A 105 -11.47 29.74 -2.55
CA VAL A 105 -11.89 30.46 -1.33
C VAL A 105 -13.42 30.63 -1.25
N GLU A 106 -14.08 30.70 -2.40
CA GLU A 106 -15.54 30.80 -2.56
C GLU A 106 -16.26 29.44 -2.49
N GLY A 107 -15.54 28.36 -2.20
CA GLY A 107 -16.09 27.00 -2.10
C GLY A 107 -16.37 26.33 -3.44
N ARG A 108 -15.91 26.88 -4.57
CA ARG A 108 -16.24 26.39 -5.92
C ARG A 108 -15.12 25.54 -6.53
N GLY A 109 -15.48 24.71 -7.50
CA GLY A 109 -14.52 24.02 -8.36
C GLY A 109 -13.74 22.88 -7.69
N ARG A 110 -14.18 22.38 -6.53
CA ARG A 110 -13.58 21.17 -5.93
C ARG A 110 -13.71 19.98 -6.88
N ILE A 111 -12.64 19.22 -7.04
CA ILE A 111 -12.62 17.91 -7.69
C ILE A 111 -12.04 16.95 -6.67
N ALA A 112 -12.86 16.05 -6.12
CA ALA A 112 -12.42 15.09 -5.12
C ALA A 112 -11.76 13.87 -5.78
N ILE A 113 -10.94 13.15 -5.01
CA ILE A 113 -10.35 11.86 -5.42
C ILE A 113 -11.44 10.91 -5.92
N ARG A 114 -12.58 10.86 -5.21
CA ARG A 114 -13.73 10.05 -5.59
C ARG A 114 -14.20 10.33 -7.02
N ASP A 115 -14.34 11.60 -7.39
CA ASP A 115 -14.77 12.01 -8.73
C ASP A 115 -13.77 11.54 -9.80
N LEU A 116 -12.47 11.60 -9.48
CA LEU A 116 -11.40 11.16 -10.37
C LEU A 116 -11.37 9.63 -10.52
N VAL A 117 -11.58 8.87 -9.45
CA VAL A 117 -11.67 7.40 -9.49
C VAL A 117 -12.85 6.97 -10.38
N VAL A 118 -14.02 7.58 -10.20
CA VAL A 118 -15.20 7.28 -11.04
C VAL A 118 -14.94 7.63 -12.51
N ASN A 119 -14.26 8.75 -12.78
CA ASN A 119 -13.89 9.11 -14.16
C ASN A 119 -12.83 8.17 -14.74
N ALA A 120 -11.88 7.71 -13.94
CA ALA A 120 -10.83 6.79 -14.35
C ALA A 120 -11.43 5.49 -14.92
N LEU A 121 -12.52 4.98 -14.34
CA LEU A 121 -13.23 3.78 -14.85
C LEU A 121 -13.71 3.92 -16.31
N ARG A 122 -13.91 5.14 -16.81
CA ARG A 122 -14.30 5.40 -18.21
C ARG A 122 -13.11 5.55 -19.14
N MET A 123 -11.90 5.59 -18.62
CA MET A 123 -10.65 5.75 -19.38
C MET A 123 -10.06 4.42 -19.84
N ARG A 124 -10.79 3.31 -19.65
CA ARG A 124 -10.38 1.93 -19.93
C ARG A 124 -8.99 1.60 -19.35
N PRO A 125 -8.71 1.88 -18.06
CA PRO A 125 -7.44 1.48 -17.47
C PRO A 125 -7.37 -0.03 -17.32
N ASP A 126 -6.18 -0.60 -17.40
CA ASP A 126 -5.89 -1.93 -16.87
C ASP A 126 -5.80 -1.87 -15.34
N ARG A 127 -5.22 -0.79 -14.79
CA ARG A 127 -5.04 -0.58 -13.36
C ARG A 127 -5.33 0.84 -12.92
N ILE A 128 -5.85 0.96 -11.70
CA ILE A 128 -6.02 2.24 -11.02
C ILE A 128 -5.11 2.25 -9.79
N VAL A 129 -4.28 3.28 -9.67
CA VAL A 129 -3.41 3.49 -8.50
C VAL A 129 -3.89 4.72 -7.75
N VAL A 130 -4.51 4.51 -6.59
CA VAL A 130 -4.98 5.61 -5.73
C VAL A 130 -3.91 5.92 -4.70
N GLY A 131 -3.35 7.12 -4.71
CA GLY A 131 -2.21 7.50 -3.86
C GLY A 131 -2.47 7.27 -2.37
N GLU A 132 -3.64 7.67 -1.86
CA GLU A 132 -4.08 7.36 -0.49
C GLU A 132 -5.61 7.41 -0.38
N CYS A 133 -6.21 6.37 0.20
CA CYS A 133 -7.62 6.40 0.58
C CYS A 133 -7.81 7.13 1.92
N ARG A 134 -8.63 8.18 1.91
CA ARG A 134 -9.02 9.04 3.04
C ARG A 134 -10.54 9.12 3.26
N GLY A 135 -11.37 8.65 2.32
CA GLY A 135 -12.81 8.81 2.33
C GLY A 135 -13.56 7.87 1.39
N GLY A 136 -14.69 8.34 0.85
CA GLY A 136 -15.64 7.52 0.11
C GLY A 136 -15.12 6.91 -1.19
N GLU A 137 -14.01 7.41 -1.75
CA GLU A 137 -13.33 6.79 -2.90
C GLU A 137 -12.88 5.35 -2.63
N ALA A 138 -12.76 4.95 -1.35
CA ALA A 138 -12.46 3.57 -0.98
C ALA A 138 -13.51 2.59 -1.54
N LEU A 139 -14.80 2.98 -1.56
CA LEU A 139 -15.85 2.13 -2.14
C LEU A 139 -15.67 1.98 -3.65
N ASP A 140 -15.48 3.09 -4.37
CA ASP A 140 -15.34 3.08 -5.82
C ASP A 140 -14.07 2.32 -6.26
N MET A 141 -12.99 2.42 -5.47
CA MET A 141 -11.77 1.66 -5.69
C MET A 141 -11.95 0.15 -5.44
N LEU A 142 -12.64 -0.24 -4.36
CA LEU A 142 -12.96 -1.65 -4.10
C LEU A 142 -13.89 -2.23 -5.18
N GLN A 143 -14.80 -1.43 -5.72
CA GLN A 143 -15.62 -1.83 -6.86
C GLN A 143 -14.76 -2.04 -8.10
N ALA A 144 -13.88 -1.08 -8.43
CA ALA A 144 -12.96 -1.19 -9.55
C ALA A 144 -12.15 -2.51 -9.51
N MET A 145 -11.58 -2.81 -8.33
CA MET A 145 -10.81 -4.02 -8.04
C MET A 145 -11.61 -5.32 -8.17
N ASN A 146 -12.93 -5.29 -8.03
CA ASN A 146 -13.79 -6.47 -8.19
C ASN A 146 -14.39 -6.56 -9.61
N THR A 147 -14.31 -5.50 -10.42
CA THR A 147 -14.97 -5.40 -11.73
C THR A 147 -13.97 -5.16 -12.86
N GLY A 148 -12.88 -5.93 -12.88
CA GLY A 148 -11.98 -6.02 -14.04
C GLY A 148 -10.82 -5.03 -14.07
N HIS A 149 -10.52 -4.36 -12.95
CA HIS A 149 -9.32 -3.52 -12.77
C HIS A 149 -8.38 -4.15 -11.73
N ASP A 150 -8.18 -5.46 -11.85
CA ASP A 150 -7.33 -6.24 -10.95
C ASP A 150 -5.88 -5.77 -11.02
N GLY A 151 -5.12 -6.02 -9.95
CA GLY A 151 -3.75 -5.53 -9.82
C GLY A 151 -3.65 -4.06 -9.46
N SER A 152 -4.76 -3.42 -9.10
CA SER A 152 -4.81 -2.05 -8.60
C SER A 152 -4.09 -1.92 -7.25
N LEU A 153 -3.57 -0.74 -6.98
CA LEU A 153 -2.73 -0.47 -5.81
C LEU A 153 -3.24 0.77 -5.08
N THR A 154 -3.17 0.77 -3.75
CA THR A 154 -3.44 1.98 -2.99
C THR A 154 -2.64 2.05 -1.70
N THR A 155 -2.70 3.20 -1.02
CA THR A 155 -2.23 3.31 0.36
C THR A 155 -3.34 3.67 1.34
N ILE A 156 -3.17 3.27 2.59
CA ILE A 156 -4.06 3.65 3.69
C ILE A 156 -3.28 3.88 4.98
N HIS A 157 -3.77 4.76 5.83
CA HIS A 157 -3.22 4.93 7.17
C HIS A 157 -3.78 3.88 8.13
N ALA A 158 -2.93 2.97 8.62
CA ALA A 158 -3.26 2.02 9.68
C ALA A 158 -2.01 1.48 10.40
N ASN A 159 -2.22 0.96 11.61
CA ASN A 159 -1.14 0.51 12.50
C ASN A 159 -0.81 -0.98 12.35
N SER A 160 -1.69 -1.75 11.72
CA SER A 160 -1.51 -3.18 11.44
C SER A 160 -2.26 -3.58 10.17
N PRO A 161 -1.94 -4.76 9.58
CA PRO A 161 -2.71 -5.29 8.46
C PRO A 161 -4.20 -5.43 8.76
N ARG A 162 -4.56 -5.91 9.95
CA ARG A 162 -5.97 -6.02 10.37
C ARG A 162 -6.65 -4.65 10.51
N ASP A 163 -5.96 -3.68 11.10
CA ASP A 163 -6.50 -2.32 11.24
C ASP A 163 -6.71 -1.64 9.89
N SER A 164 -5.90 -1.98 8.88
CA SER A 164 -6.05 -1.44 7.52
C SER A 164 -7.38 -1.84 6.89
N LEU A 165 -7.85 -3.07 7.13
CA LEU A 165 -9.14 -3.56 6.66
C LEU A 165 -10.31 -2.90 7.41
N ASN A 166 -10.21 -2.79 8.74
CA ASN A 166 -11.19 -2.06 9.55
C ASN A 166 -11.29 -0.58 9.14
N ARG A 167 -10.14 0.02 8.77
CA ARG A 167 -10.09 1.39 8.28
C ARG A 167 -10.76 1.50 6.92
N LEU A 168 -10.51 0.57 5.99
CA LEU A 168 -11.22 0.51 4.71
C LEU A 168 -12.73 0.41 4.91
N GLU A 169 -13.21 -0.47 5.79
CA GLU A 169 -14.64 -0.58 6.12
C GLU A 169 -15.22 0.76 6.59
N THR A 170 -14.50 1.46 7.46
CA THR A 170 -14.89 2.81 7.92
C THR A 170 -14.95 3.81 6.78
N LEU A 171 -13.96 3.82 5.87
CA LEU A 171 -13.94 4.74 4.73
C LEU A 171 -15.08 4.47 3.74
N VAL A 172 -15.43 3.20 3.55
CA VAL A 172 -16.59 2.80 2.72
C VAL A 172 -17.89 3.32 3.34
N LEU A 173 -18.08 3.22 4.66
CA LEU A 173 -19.26 3.78 5.33
C LEU A 173 -19.37 5.30 5.14
N MET A 174 -18.23 6.01 5.05
CA MET A 174 -18.20 7.45 4.76
C MET A 174 -18.61 7.79 3.31
N ALA A 175 -18.68 6.82 2.40
CA ALA A 175 -19.13 7.02 1.03
C ALA A 175 -20.64 7.34 0.92
N GLY A 176 -21.40 7.16 2.02
CA GLY A 176 -22.83 7.40 2.07
C GLY A 176 -23.68 6.28 1.44
N ALA A 177 -23.08 5.12 1.16
CA ALA A 177 -23.81 3.95 0.69
C ALA A 177 -24.45 3.21 1.88
N GLU A 178 -25.75 2.90 1.78
CA GLU A 178 -26.46 2.06 2.76
C GLU A 178 -26.16 0.57 2.54
N LEU A 179 -24.89 0.20 2.73
CA LEU A 179 -24.45 -1.20 2.66
C LEU A 179 -24.40 -1.80 4.05
N PRO A 180 -24.95 -3.01 4.27
CA PRO A 180 -24.71 -3.76 5.50
C PRO A 180 -23.21 -3.96 5.71
N SER A 181 -22.73 -3.82 6.95
CA SER A 181 -21.31 -3.99 7.30
C SER A 181 -20.71 -5.30 6.79
N ARG A 182 -21.51 -6.39 6.82
CA ARG A 182 -21.11 -7.68 6.24
C ARG A 182 -20.80 -7.59 4.74
N ALA A 183 -21.64 -6.93 3.96
CA ALA A 183 -21.45 -6.76 2.52
C ALA A 183 -20.18 -5.94 2.20
N ILE A 184 -19.88 -4.93 3.03
CA ILE A 184 -18.63 -4.16 2.91
C ILE A 184 -17.41 -5.07 3.16
N ARG A 185 -17.45 -5.89 4.21
CA ARG A 185 -16.37 -6.84 4.50
C ARG A 185 -16.20 -7.89 3.41
N GLU A 186 -17.30 -8.36 2.82
CA GLU A 186 -17.27 -9.27 1.65
C GLU A 186 -16.56 -8.58 0.47
N GLN A 187 -16.92 -7.34 0.13
CA GLN A 187 -16.25 -6.56 -0.92
C GLN A 187 -14.77 -6.35 -0.65
N ILE A 188 -14.39 -5.99 0.59
CA ILE A 188 -12.98 -5.82 0.99
C ILE A 188 -12.21 -7.14 0.85
N SER A 189 -12.79 -8.23 1.34
CA SER A 189 -12.14 -9.55 1.34
C SER A 189 -11.96 -10.14 -0.06
N SER A 190 -12.84 -9.76 -0.99
CA SER A 190 -12.76 -10.14 -2.40
C SER A 190 -11.77 -9.26 -3.16
N ALA A 191 -11.76 -7.95 -2.89
CA ALA A 191 -10.94 -7.00 -3.61
C ALA A 191 -9.46 -7.07 -3.23
N ILE A 192 -9.13 -7.10 -1.93
CA ILE A 192 -7.74 -6.98 -1.48
C ILE A 192 -7.10 -8.36 -1.37
N ASN A 193 -5.98 -8.58 -2.05
CA ASN A 193 -5.26 -9.86 -1.97
C ASN A 193 -4.09 -9.80 -0.98
N VAL A 194 -3.29 -8.72 -1.03
CA VAL A 194 -2.04 -8.58 -0.24
C VAL A 194 -1.98 -7.22 0.45
N ILE A 195 -1.50 -7.21 1.69
CA ILE A 195 -1.25 -6.01 2.49
C ILE A 195 0.25 -5.90 2.78
N VAL A 196 0.83 -4.76 2.46
CA VAL A 196 2.23 -4.42 2.78
C VAL A 196 2.22 -3.40 3.91
N GLN A 197 2.51 -3.85 5.13
CA GLN A 197 2.51 -2.99 6.31
C GLN A 197 3.90 -2.41 6.55
N GLN A 198 4.02 -1.09 6.48
CA GLN A 198 5.25 -0.34 6.68
C GLN A 198 5.20 0.53 7.93
N SER A 199 6.28 0.52 8.70
CA SER A 199 6.43 1.35 9.89
C SER A 199 7.71 2.18 9.85
N ARG A 200 7.66 3.37 10.47
CA ARG A 200 8.84 4.14 10.84
C ARG A 200 9.20 3.78 12.27
N LEU A 201 10.35 3.16 12.46
CA LEU A 201 10.85 2.74 13.76
C LEU A 201 11.44 3.93 14.53
N ARG A 202 11.74 3.71 15.82
CA ARG A 202 12.20 4.77 16.73
C ARG A 202 13.53 5.40 16.31
N ASP A 203 14.39 4.64 15.65
CA ASP A 203 15.66 5.10 15.08
C ASP A 203 15.48 5.87 13.76
N GLY A 204 14.24 6.07 13.30
CA GLY A 204 13.90 6.74 12.07
C GLY A 204 13.94 5.85 10.83
N SER A 205 14.44 4.61 10.95
CA SER A 205 14.45 3.65 9.85
C SER A 205 13.02 3.27 9.44
N ARG A 206 12.84 2.94 8.16
CA ARG A 206 11.55 2.50 7.61
C ARG A 206 11.66 1.04 7.24
N LYS A 207 10.75 0.21 7.75
CA LYS A 207 10.73 -1.24 7.48
C LYS A 207 9.33 -1.71 7.09
N ILE A 208 9.25 -2.64 6.15
CA ILE A 208 8.03 -3.40 5.86
C ILE A 208 7.89 -4.45 6.96
N ILE A 209 7.20 -4.09 8.03
CA ILE A 209 7.10 -4.92 9.24
C ILE A 209 6.24 -6.16 9.05
N ALA A 210 5.35 -6.17 8.06
CA ALA A 210 4.62 -7.35 7.64
C ALA A 210 4.25 -7.29 6.16
N VAL A 211 4.24 -8.46 5.51
CA VAL A 211 3.55 -8.70 4.25
C VAL A 211 2.54 -9.80 4.51
N SER A 212 1.25 -9.48 4.37
CA SER A 212 0.14 -10.34 4.77
C SER A 212 -0.78 -10.60 3.59
N GLU A 213 -1.38 -11.78 3.53
CA GLU A 213 -2.45 -12.08 2.58
C GLU A 213 -3.83 -12.03 3.24
N VAL A 214 -4.85 -11.71 2.44
CA VAL A 214 -6.25 -11.75 2.84
C VAL A 214 -6.84 -13.09 2.43
N LEU A 215 -7.34 -13.87 3.41
CA LEU A 215 -7.83 -15.22 3.18
C LEU A 215 -9.31 -15.24 2.76
N GLY A 216 -10.09 -14.28 3.26
CA GLY A 216 -11.53 -14.16 3.04
C GLY A 216 -12.29 -13.77 4.31
N LEU A 217 -13.62 -13.78 4.23
CA LEU A 217 -14.51 -13.55 5.37
C LEU A 217 -14.75 -14.86 6.15
N HIS A 218 -14.43 -14.90 7.44
CA HIS A 218 -14.75 -16.02 8.33
C HIS A 218 -15.66 -15.53 9.45
N GLY A 219 -16.91 -16.01 9.45
CA GLY A 219 -17.96 -15.43 10.29
C GLY A 219 -18.22 -13.98 9.87
N ASP A 220 -17.90 -13.04 10.77
CA ASP A 220 -18.05 -11.60 10.55
C ASP A 220 -16.71 -10.84 10.46
N GLN A 221 -15.58 -11.55 10.45
CA GLN A 221 -14.25 -10.92 10.38
C GLN A 221 -13.48 -11.33 9.14
N VAL A 222 -12.85 -10.36 8.48
CA VAL A 222 -11.91 -10.63 7.40
C VAL A 222 -10.62 -11.20 7.99
N LYS A 223 -10.22 -12.40 7.56
CA LYS A 223 -9.02 -13.07 8.03
C LYS A 223 -7.81 -12.63 7.19
N VAL A 224 -6.73 -12.34 7.91
CA VAL A 224 -5.42 -12.03 7.35
C VAL A 224 -4.38 -12.96 7.93
N GLN A 225 -3.36 -13.27 7.15
CA GLN A 225 -2.26 -14.13 7.54
C GLN A 225 -0.94 -13.53 7.08
N ASP A 226 0.03 -13.45 7.99
CA ASP A 226 1.35 -12.90 7.67
C ASP A 226 2.20 -13.95 6.94
N ILE A 227 2.79 -13.56 5.82
CA ILE A 227 3.75 -14.35 5.04
C ILE A 227 5.17 -14.01 5.46
N PHE A 228 5.43 -12.71 5.66
CA PHE A 228 6.71 -12.18 6.11
C PHE A 228 6.50 -11.21 7.27
N VAL A 229 7.41 -11.23 8.24
CA VAL A 229 7.39 -10.31 9.38
C VAL A 229 8.78 -9.78 9.69
N PHE A 230 8.85 -8.57 10.24
CA PHE A 230 10.04 -8.06 10.90
C PHE A 230 9.95 -8.33 12.40
N LYS A 231 10.91 -9.08 12.94
CA LYS A 231 11.04 -9.33 14.39
C LYS A 231 12.10 -8.39 14.96
N GLN A 232 11.65 -7.42 15.76
CA GLN A 232 12.55 -6.60 16.55
C GLN A 232 13.05 -7.41 17.75
N THR A 233 14.37 -7.55 17.87
CA THR A 233 15.03 -8.27 18.97
C THR A 233 15.54 -7.35 20.06
N GLY A 234 15.73 -6.06 19.75
CA GLY A 234 16.21 -5.10 20.73
C GLY A 234 16.42 -3.70 20.17
N VAL A 235 17.11 -2.89 20.96
CA VAL A 235 17.64 -1.58 20.58
C VAL A 235 19.07 -1.53 21.11
N SER A 236 20.02 -1.19 20.25
CA SER A 236 21.43 -1.06 20.64
C SER A 236 21.67 0.16 21.52
N GLU A 237 22.86 0.25 22.13
CA GLU A 237 23.25 1.38 22.99
C GLU A 237 23.24 2.73 22.27
N ASP A 238 23.51 2.75 20.96
CA ASP A 238 23.41 3.94 20.10
C ASP A 238 21.97 4.24 19.62
N GLY A 239 20.98 3.53 20.16
CA GLY A 239 19.56 3.77 19.90
C GLY A 239 19.02 3.19 18.58
N LYS A 240 19.81 2.37 17.87
CA LYS A 240 19.38 1.75 16.61
C LYS A 240 18.52 0.51 16.86
N VAL A 241 17.51 0.31 16.02
CA VAL A 241 16.65 -0.87 16.15
C VAL A 241 17.39 -2.10 15.62
N GLN A 242 17.46 -3.14 16.46
CA GLN A 242 17.97 -4.46 16.09
C GLN A 242 16.82 -5.41 15.81
N GLY A 243 16.95 -6.20 14.74
CA GLY A 243 15.94 -7.17 14.35
C GLY A 243 16.23 -7.75 12.98
N TYR A 244 15.38 -8.68 12.55
CA TYR A 244 15.53 -9.39 11.29
C TYR A 244 14.17 -9.62 10.63
N PHE A 245 14.19 -9.75 9.31
CA PHE A 245 13.02 -10.21 8.56
C PHE A 245 13.02 -11.73 8.50
N THR A 246 11.84 -12.33 8.61
CA THR A 246 11.68 -13.78 8.50
C THR A 246 10.34 -14.11 7.87
N ALA A 247 10.31 -15.18 7.08
CA ALA A 247 9.04 -15.76 6.64
C ALA A 247 8.37 -16.50 7.81
N THR A 248 7.06 -16.68 7.72
CA THR A 248 6.27 -17.37 8.75
C THR A 248 6.19 -18.88 8.54
N GLY A 249 6.73 -19.41 7.44
CA GLY A 249 6.60 -20.82 7.05
C GLY A 249 5.33 -21.10 6.25
N ILE A 250 4.49 -20.10 6.05
CA ILE A 250 3.23 -20.23 5.31
C ILE A 250 3.49 -20.06 3.82
N ILE A 251 3.02 -21.03 3.04
CA ILE A 251 2.91 -20.89 1.59
C ILE A 251 1.65 -20.07 1.29
N PRO A 252 1.76 -18.93 0.57
CA PRO A 252 0.61 -18.07 0.28
C PRO A 252 -0.48 -18.79 -0.49
N LYS A 253 -1.74 -18.46 -0.23
CA LYS A 253 -2.93 -18.90 -0.98
C LYS A 253 -2.78 -18.69 -2.49
N TYR A 254 -2.13 -17.59 -2.89
CA TYR A 254 -1.93 -17.24 -4.29
C TYR A 254 -0.70 -17.89 -4.93
N PHE A 255 0.02 -18.79 -4.24
CA PHE A 255 1.25 -19.38 -4.75
C PHE A 255 1.09 -20.05 -6.13
N ASP A 256 0.06 -20.90 -6.29
CA ASP A 256 -0.18 -21.58 -7.57
C ASP A 256 -0.60 -20.60 -8.67
N HIS A 257 -1.32 -19.53 -8.32
CA HIS A 257 -1.64 -18.43 -9.24
C HIS A 257 -0.36 -17.78 -9.77
N LEU A 258 0.58 -17.44 -8.89
CA LEU A 258 1.89 -16.88 -9.28
C LEU A 258 2.67 -17.84 -10.21
N GLN A 259 2.63 -19.15 -9.96
CA GLN A 259 3.27 -20.13 -10.84
C GLN A 259 2.62 -20.16 -12.23
N SER A 260 1.29 -20.20 -12.27
CA SER A 260 0.52 -20.29 -13.52
C SER A 260 0.55 -19.01 -14.37
N SER A 261 0.78 -17.85 -13.74
CA SER A 261 0.92 -16.55 -14.41
C SER A 261 2.32 -16.31 -14.99
N GLY A 262 3.27 -17.24 -14.79
CA GLY A 262 4.66 -17.08 -15.21
C GLY A 262 5.52 -16.21 -14.27
N GLU A 263 4.97 -15.81 -13.12
CA GLU A 263 5.65 -15.00 -12.10
C GLU A 263 5.98 -15.84 -10.85
N GLY A 264 6.25 -17.13 -11.06
CA GLY A 264 6.52 -18.08 -10.01
C GLY A 264 7.72 -17.67 -9.16
N VAL A 265 7.61 -17.90 -7.86
CA VAL A 265 8.69 -17.70 -6.90
C VAL A 265 9.12 -19.03 -6.28
N ALA A 266 10.39 -19.13 -5.91
CA ALA A 266 10.95 -20.32 -5.28
C ALA A 266 10.26 -20.56 -3.92
N LYS A 267 9.86 -21.80 -3.59
CA LYS A 267 9.16 -22.09 -2.32
C LYS A 267 10.02 -21.76 -1.10
N GLU A 268 11.32 -21.81 -1.27
CA GLU A 268 12.33 -21.61 -0.25
C GLU A 268 12.25 -20.20 0.36
N ILE A 269 11.73 -19.21 -0.38
CA ILE A 269 11.57 -17.84 0.13
C ILE A 269 10.62 -17.79 1.34
N PHE A 270 9.73 -18.77 1.49
CA PHE A 270 8.78 -18.85 2.61
C PHE A 270 9.33 -19.63 3.81
N THR A 271 10.58 -20.09 3.74
CA THR A 271 11.25 -20.78 4.86
C THR A 271 11.61 -19.76 5.94
N PRO A 272 11.22 -19.99 7.22
CA PRO A 272 11.61 -19.10 8.31
C PRO A 272 13.13 -18.98 8.43
N ALA A 273 13.62 -17.75 8.47
CA ALA A 273 14.99 -17.47 8.85
C ALA A 273 15.15 -17.69 10.36
N PRO A 274 16.25 -18.36 10.80
CA PRO A 274 16.53 -18.58 12.21
C PRO A 274 16.80 -17.26 12.93
N ASP A 275 16.54 -17.23 14.24
CA ASP A 275 16.85 -16.06 15.07
C ASP A 275 18.37 -15.85 15.12
N PRO A 276 18.89 -14.70 14.63
CA PRO A 276 20.32 -14.43 14.66
C PRO A 276 20.90 -14.40 16.08
N ALA A 277 20.10 -14.05 17.09
CA ALA A 277 20.53 -14.03 18.49
C ALA A 277 20.57 -15.42 19.13
N GLY A 278 19.85 -16.40 18.56
CA GLY A 278 19.78 -17.78 19.07
C GLY A 278 20.93 -18.68 18.65
N GLN A 279 21.79 -18.25 17.71
CA GLN A 279 22.92 -19.05 17.22
C GLN A 279 24.21 -18.86 18.03
N GLY A 280 24.22 -17.99 19.04
CA GLY A 280 25.40 -17.67 19.88
C GLY A 280 25.48 -18.41 21.21
N GLY A 281 24.65 -19.44 21.43
CA GLY A 281 24.57 -20.15 22.71
C GLY A 281 24.67 -21.66 22.57
N HIS A 282 25.87 -22.17 22.33
CA HIS A 282 26.31 -23.53 22.68
C HIS A 282 27.79 -23.52 23.05
#